data_AF-A0A9Q3ZZ31-F1
#
_entry.id   AF-A0A9Q3ZZ31-F1
#
_cell.length_a   1.000
_cell.length_b   1.000
_cell.length_c   1.000
_cell.angle_alpha   90.00
_cell.angle_beta   90.00
_cell.angle_gamma   90.00
#
_symmetry.space_group_name_H-M   'P 1'
#
loop_
_entity.id
_entity.type
_entity.pdbx_description
1 polymer ?
#
loop_
_entity_poly.entity_id
_entity_poly.type
_entity_poly.pdbx_seq_one_letter_code
_entity_poly.pdbx_strand_id
1 'polypeptide(L)'
;MLNTLLPILLFAALGLAVLGALRRANMWRRGRASKVDLLGGLLAMPKRYMVDLHHVVARDKYIANTHVATALGFVLSALLAILVHGFGLHNRILGYALLLASVLMFVGATFVYLRRRNPPSRLSKGPWMRLPKSLMAFSVSFFLVTLPVAGILPADFGGWLLAALLSVGVAWGVSEMFFGMTWGGPMKHAFAGALHLAWHRRAERFGGGRSTGLKPLDLNDKTAPLGVEKPKDFTWNQLLGFDACVQCGKCEAACPAFAAGQPLNPKKLIQDMVVGLAGGTDARFAGSPYPGKPVGEHSGNPH
;
A
#
# COMPACT_ATOMS: atom_id res chain seq x y z
N MET A 1 -31.66 0.07 -7.36
CA MET A 1 -30.52 -0.88 -7.52
C MET A 1 -29.26 -0.39 -6.81
N LEU A 2 -28.69 0.78 -7.19
CA LEU A 2 -27.43 1.27 -6.60
C LEU A 2 -27.51 1.50 -5.08
N ASN A 3 -28.60 2.08 -4.57
CA ASN A 3 -28.78 2.33 -3.13
C ASN A 3 -28.71 1.05 -2.26
N THR A 4 -28.96 -0.12 -2.85
CA THR A 4 -28.86 -1.41 -2.15
C THR A 4 -27.51 -2.07 -2.41
N LEU A 5 -27.04 -2.01 -3.65
CA LEU A 5 -25.82 -2.70 -4.07
C LEU A 5 -24.54 -2.04 -3.52
N LEU A 6 -24.50 -0.71 -3.45
CA LEU A 6 -23.31 0.01 -3.00
C LEU A 6 -22.96 -0.26 -1.53
N PRO A 7 -23.91 -0.22 -0.56
CA PRO A 7 -23.63 -0.67 0.80
C PRO A 7 -23.07 -2.09 0.85
N ILE A 8 -23.68 -3.03 0.10
CA ILE A 8 -23.24 -4.42 0.07
C ILE A 8 -21.80 -4.52 -0.43
N LEU A 9 -21.46 -3.88 -1.55
CA LEU A 9 -20.10 -3.90 -2.10
C LEU A 9 -19.08 -3.29 -1.13
N LEU A 10 -19.40 -2.15 -0.52
CA LEU A 10 -18.52 -1.46 0.43
C LEU A 10 -18.28 -2.29 1.69
N PHE A 11 -19.35 -2.77 2.35
CA PHE A 11 -19.22 -3.55 3.59
C PHE A 11 -18.67 -4.94 3.36
N ALA A 12 -18.99 -5.61 2.24
CA ALA A 12 -18.35 -6.87 1.88
C ALA A 12 -16.84 -6.68 1.68
N ALA A 13 -16.43 -5.62 0.97
CA ALA A 13 -15.02 -5.32 0.78
C ALA A 13 -14.30 -4.97 2.09
N LEU A 14 -14.94 -4.23 3.00
CA LEU A 14 -14.42 -3.96 4.34
C LEU A 14 -14.26 -5.25 5.15
N GLY A 15 -15.26 -6.12 5.14
CA GLY A 15 -15.21 -7.42 5.82
C GLY A 15 -14.06 -8.28 5.30
N LEU A 16 -13.91 -8.38 3.98
CA LEU A 16 -12.78 -9.08 3.34
C LEU A 16 -11.44 -8.40 3.67
N ALA A 17 -11.39 -7.08 3.75
CA ALA A 17 -10.18 -6.35 4.13
C ALA A 17 -9.76 -6.70 5.57
N VAL A 18 -10.70 -6.78 6.51
CA VAL A 18 -10.45 -7.20 7.90
C VAL A 18 -9.88 -8.63 7.95
N LEU A 19 -10.49 -9.58 7.24
CA LEU A 19 -9.97 -10.95 7.16
C LEU A 19 -8.55 -11.00 6.59
N GLY A 20 -8.27 -10.22 5.54
CA GLY A 20 -6.92 -10.09 4.98
C GLY A 20 -5.93 -9.45 5.96
N ALA A 21 -6.37 -8.47 6.76
CA ALA A 21 -5.53 -7.82 7.76
C ALA A 21 -5.12 -8.81 8.85
N LEU A 22 -6.06 -9.64 9.32
CA LEU A 22 -5.79 -10.73 10.26
C LEU A 22 -4.82 -11.75 9.67
N ARG A 23 -5.02 -12.15 8.41
CA ARG A 23 -4.11 -13.03 7.69
C ARG A 23 -2.69 -12.47 7.65
N ARG A 24 -2.52 -11.18 7.32
CA ARG A 24 -1.20 -10.52 7.32
C ARG A 24 -0.59 -10.43 8.71
N ALA A 25 -1.37 -10.03 9.71
CA ALA A 25 -0.91 -9.99 11.09
C ALA A 25 -0.41 -11.36 11.55
N ASN A 26 -1.13 -12.43 11.22
CA ASN A 26 -0.72 -13.81 11.52
C ASN A 26 0.57 -14.21 10.78
N MET A 27 0.75 -13.76 9.52
CA MET A 27 2.01 -13.99 8.81
C MET A 27 3.19 -13.27 9.49
N TRP A 28 3.03 -12.01 9.88
CA TRP A 28 4.09 -11.25 10.57
C TRP A 28 4.41 -11.83 11.95
N ARG A 29 3.39 -12.31 12.68
CA ARG A 29 3.55 -12.93 14.01
C ARG A 29 4.34 -14.24 14.01
N ARG A 30 4.62 -14.83 12.84
CA ARG A 30 5.52 -15.99 12.72
C ARG A 30 6.98 -15.62 13.04
N GLY A 31 7.34 -14.34 12.91
CA GLY A 31 8.65 -13.85 13.30
C GLY A 31 8.84 -13.84 14.82
N ARG A 32 10.08 -13.68 15.25
CA ARG A 32 10.42 -13.53 16.68
C ARG A 32 9.72 -12.33 17.32
N ALA A 33 9.54 -12.42 18.64
CA ALA A 33 9.01 -11.33 19.43
C ALA A 33 9.90 -10.07 19.32
N SER A 34 9.26 -8.91 19.27
CA SER A 34 9.92 -7.60 19.36
C SER A 34 9.09 -6.71 20.26
N LYS A 35 9.75 -6.05 21.22
CA LYS A 35 9.12 -5.06 22.09
C LYS A 35 8.91 -3.77 21.30
N VAL A 36 7.67 -3.33 21.16
CA VAL A 36 7.30 -2.01 20.63
C VAL A 36 6.13 -1.48 21.45
N ASP A 37 6.02 -0.15 21.54
CA ASP A 37 4.81 0.48 22.06
C ASP A 37 3.70 0.41 21.01
N LEU A 38 2.70 -0.44 21.26
CA LEU A 38 1.62 -0.67 20.32
C LEU A 38 0.76 0.58 20.13
N LEU A 39 0.27 1.15 21.23
CA LEU A 39 -0.66 2.27 21.23
C LEU A 39 0.07 3.58 20.91
N GLY A 40 1.19 3.86 21.57
CA GLY A 40 1.99 5.06 21.29
C GLY A 40 2.56 5.06 19.88
N GLY A 41 2.87 3.88 19.32
CA GLY A 41 3.24 3.74 17.90
C GLY A 41 2.13 4.19 16.95
N LEU A 42 0.89 3.78 17.19
CA LEU A 42 -0.27 4.19 16.37
C LEU A 42 -0.57 5.68 16.51
N LEU A 43 -0.52 6.22 17.72
CA LEU A 43 -0.73 7.66 17.97
C LEU A 43 0.37 8.53 17.35
N ALA A 44 1.60 8.04 17.27
CA ALA A 44 2.71 8.73 16.63
C ALA A 44 2.69 8.66 15.08
N MET A 45 1.94 7.70 14.50
CA MET A 45 1.95 7.43 13.06
C MET A 45 1.59 8.66 12.21
N PRO A 46 0.53 9.45 12.51
CA PRO A 46 0.21 10.64 11.74
C PRO A 46 1.34 11.66 11.70
N LYS A 47 1.97 11.97 12.85
CA LYS A 47 3.14 12.87 12.91
C LYS A 47 4.32 12.31 12.11
N ARG A 48 4.62 11.02 12.27
CA ARG A 48 5.71 10.36 11.54
C ARG A 48 5.51 10.45 10.02
N TYR A 49 4.28 10.24 9.59
CA TYR A 49 3.92 10.34 8.19
C TYR A 49 3.96 11.80 7.70
N MET A 50 3.30 12.72 8.40
CA MET A 50 3.06 14.12 7.98
C MET A 50 4.22 15.09 8.22
N VAL A 51 5.16 14.74 9.11
CA VAL A 51 6.25 15.63 9.50
C VAL A 51 7.59 14.90 9.34
N ASP A 52 7.78 13.79 10.08
CA ASP A 52 9.11 13.20 10.23
C ASP A 52 9.65 12.61 8.91
N LEU A 53 8.80 12.15 7.99
CA LEU A 53 9.21 11.65 6.68
C LEU A 53 9.20 12.70 5.55
N HIS A 54 8.60 13.87 5.74
CA HIS A 54 8.31 14.77 4.62
C HIS A 54 9.59 15.27 3.93
N HIS A 55 10.64 15.57 4.68
CA HIS A 55 11.94 15.97 4.13
C HIS A 55 12.60 14.86 3.27
N VAL A 56 12.31 13.58 3.53
CA VAL A 56 12.81 12.44 2.73
C VAL A 56 11.95 12.23 1.48
N VAL A 57 10.62 12.29 1.65
CA VAL A 57 9.67 12.06 0.55
C VAL A 57 9.72 13.19 -0.47
N ALA A 58 9.85 14.44 0.00
CA ALA A 58 9.90 15.65 -0.82
C ALA A 58 11.17 15.78 -1.69
N ARG A 59 12.17 14.89 -1.55
CA ARG A 59 13.32 14.80 -2.48
C ARG A 59 12.89 14.50 -3.92
N ASP A 60 11.71 13.91 -4.10
CA ASP A 60 11.05 13.75 -5.40
C ASP A 60 9.70 14.48 -5.32
N LYS A 61 9.71 15.81 -5.55
CA LYS A 61 8.54 16.69 -5.38
C LYS A 61 7.33 16.25 -6.21
N TYR A 62 7.58 15.82 -7.44
CA TYR A 62 6.54 15.30 -8.33
C TYR A 62 5.80 14.14 -7.66
N ILE A 63 6.54 13.14 -7.16
CA ILE A 63 5.92 11.99 -6.49
C ILE A 63 5.34 12.33 -5.12
N ALA A 64 5.98 13.22 -4.36
CA ALA A 64 5.46 13.65 -3.07
C ALA A 64 4.06 14.29 -3.23
N ASN A 65 3.92 15.27 -4.12
CA ASN A 65 2.66 15.96 -4.37
C ASN A 65 1.60 15.02 -4.97
N THR A 66 2.01 14.18 -5.93
CA THR A 66 1.13 13.16 -6.52
C THR A 66 0.60 12.19 -5.46
N HIS A 67 1.47 11.76 -4.54
CA HIS A 67 1.07 10.85 -3.46
C HIS A 67 0.13 11.55 -2.47
N VAL A 68 0.39 12.81 -2.11
CA VAL A 68 -0.53 13.57 -1.25
C VAL A 68 -1.91 13.67 -1.89
N ALA A 69 -2.01 14.11 -3.15
CA ALA A 69 -3.28 14.19 -3.85
C ALA A 69 -3.99 12.83 -3.94
N THR A 70 -3.26 11.77 -4.31
CA THR A 70 -3.84 10.42 -4.47
C THR A 70 -4.25 9.80 -3.13
N ALA A 71 -3.37 9.83 -2.13
CA ALA A 71 -3.58 9.16 -0.85
C ALA A 71 -4.59 9.91 0.03
N LEU A 72 -4.48 11.24 0.13
CA LEU A 72 -5.47 12.04 0.86
C LEU A 72 -6.83 11.98 0.15
N GLY A 73 -6.84 12.13 -1.17
CA GLY A 73 -8.06 12.00 -1.97
C GLY A 73 -8.72 10.63 -1.77
N PHE A 74 -7.95 9.55 -1.77
CA PHE A 74 -8.46 8.20 -1.49
C PHE A 74 -9.00 8.06 -0.06
N VAL A 75 -8.24 8.46 0.97
CA VAL A 75 -8.69 8.32 2.37
C VAL A 75 -10.00 9.09 2.60
N LEU A 76 -10.07 10.34 2.12
CA LEU A 76 -11.27 11.16 2.23
C LEU A 76 -12.44 10.55 1.45
N SER A 77 -12.24 10.18 0.18
CA SER A 77 -13.32 9.62 -0.65
C SER A 77 -13.79 8.26 -0.15
N ALA A 78 -12.91 7.39 0.37
CA ALA A 78 -13.30 6.12 0.98
C ALA A 78 -14.16 6.31 2.22
N LEU A 79 -13.74 7.19 3.16
CA LEU A 79 -14.51 7.49 4.37
C LEU A 79 -15.87 8.11 4.01
N LEU A 80 -15.88 9.09 3.12
CA LEU A 80 -17.11 9.75 2.68
C LEU A 80 -18.03 8.81 1.89
N ALA A 81 -17.48 7.92 1.06
CA ALA A 81 -18.26 6.90 0.35
C ALA A 81 -18.93 5.92 1.32
N ILE A 82 -18.23 5.51 2.39
CA ILE A 82 -18.83 4.66 3.44
C ILE A 82 -19.96 5.41 4.16
N LEU A 83 -19.77 6.68 4.50
CA LEU A 83 -20.82 7.47 5.16
C LEU A 83 -22.03 7.69 4.24
N VAL A 84 -21.80 8.18 3.02
CA VAL A 84 -22.86 8.56 2.08
C VAL A 84 -23.54 7.33 1.48
N HIS A 85 -22.78 6.41 0.90
CA HIS A 85 -23.31 5.28 0.14
C HIS A 85 -23.34 3.97 0.93
N GLY A 86 -22.58 3.85 2.02
CA GLY A 86 -22.63 2.69 2.91
C GLY A 86 -23.76 2.82 3.93
N PHE A 87 -23.73 3.87 4.74
CA PHE A 87 -24.75 4.16 5.77
C PHE A 87 -25.97 4.92 5.24
N GLY A 88 -25.97 5.33 3.97
CA GLY A 88 -27.10 6.06 3.37
C GLY A 88 -27.24 7.49 3.89
N LEU A 89 -26.17 8.11 4.40
CA LEU A 89 -26.19 9.49 4.90
C LEU A 89 -26.18 10.48 3.73
N HIS A 90 -27.34 10.61 3.07
CA HIS A 90 -27.53 11.50 1.93
C HIS A 90 -27.70 12.95 2.40
N ASN A 91 -26.60 13.70 2.41
CA ASN A 91 -26.57 15.13 2.68
C ASN A 91 -25.79 15.84 1.56
N ARG A 92 -26.30 16.98 1.08
CA ARG A 92 -25.64 17.79 0.04
C ARG A 92 -24.20 18.15 0.40
N ILE A 93 -23.93 18.51 1.65
CA ILE A 93 -22.58 18.86 2.13
C ILE A 93 -21.65 17.65 2.00
N LEU A 94 -22.09 16.47 2.44
CA LEU A 94 -21.32 15.23 2.32
C LEU A 94 -21.14 14.83 0.85
N GLY A 95 -22.17 15.07 0.02
CA GLY A 95 -22.11 14.87 -1.43
C GLY A 95 -21.01 15.72 -2.08
N TYR A 96 -21.01 17.04 -1.84
CA TYR A 96 -19.97 17.94 -2.36
C TYR A 96 -18.58 17.61 -1.81
N ALA A 97 -18.47 17.24 -0.53
CA ALA A 97 -17.20 16.81 0.06
C ALA A 97 -16.66 15.56 -0.66
N LEU A 98 -17.51 14.57 -0.94
CA LEU A 98 -17.14 13.35 -1.66
C LEU A 98 -16.76 13.66 -3.10
N LEU A 99 -17.50 14.53 -3.79
CA LEU A 99 -17.15 14.97 -5.15
C LEU A 99 -15.75 15.62 -5.18
N LEU A 100 -15.46 16.54 -4.27
CA LEU A 100 -14.16 17.19 -4.17
C LEU A 100 -13.03 16.19 -3.87
N ALA A 101 -13.26 15.27 -2.92
CA ALA A 101 -12.29 14.22 -2.59
C ALA A 101 -12.01 13.29 -3.78
N SER A 102 -13.05 12.92 -4.54
CA SER A 102 -12.92 12.12 -5.76
C SER A 102 -12.15 12.86 -6.86
N VAL A 103 -12.36 14.16 -7.04
CA VAL A 103 -11.59 14.98 -8.00
C VAL A 103 -10.11 15.04 -7.59
N LEU A 104 -9.83 15.32 -6.32
CA LEU A 104 -8.45 15.35 -5.80
C LEU A 104 -7.74 14.01 -6.05
N MET A 105 -8.42 12.90 -5.75
CA MET A 105 -7.91 11.56 -6.02
C MET A 105 -7.66 11.32 -7.51
N PHE A 106 -8.60 11.71 -8.39
CA PHE A 106 -8.50 11.53 -9.83
C PHE A 106 -7.32 12.30 -10.43
N VAL A 107 -7.10 13.54 -9.99
CA VAL A 107 -5.94 14.36 -10.38
C VAL A 107 -4.64 13.64 -9.98
N GLY A 108 -4.54 13.19 -8.73
CA GLY A 108 -3.39 12.40 -8.27
C GLY A 108 -3.18 11.12 -9.10
N ALA A 109 -4.25 10.35 -9.33
CA ALA A 109 -4.22 9.13 -10.13
C ALA A 109 -3.76 9.39 -11.57
N THR A 110 -4.13 10.53 -12.14
CA THR A 110 -3.68 10.99 -13.47
C THR A 110 -2.17 11.21 -13.50
N PHE A 111 -1.59 11.88 -12.51
CA PHE A 111 -0.13 12.02 -12.43
C PHE A 111 0.59 10.68 -12.20
N VAL A 112 0.00 9.75 -11.45
CA VAL A 112 0.54 8.38 -11.35
C VAL A 112 0.51 7.68 -12.72
N TYR A 113 -0.61 7.80 -13.45
CA TYR A 113 -0.77 7.22 -14.78
C TYR A 113 0.23 7.80 -15.78
N LEU A 114 0.39 9.13 -15.84
CA LEU A 114 1.33 9.81 -16.73
C LEU A 114 2.77 9.37 -16.46
N ARG A 115 3.18 9.28 -15.19
CA ARG A 115 4.52 8.76 -14.83
C ARG A 115 4.71 7.31 -15.27
N ARG A 116 3.65 6.52 -15.30
CA ARG A 116 3.70 5.11 -15.70
C ARG A 116 3.55 4.87 -17.18
N ARG A 117 3.28 5.90 -18.01
CA ARG A 117 3.39 5.77 -19.47
C ARG A 117 4.83 5.49 -19.89
N ASN A 118 5.78 6.23 -19.31
CA ASN A 118 7.22 6.04 -19.48
C ASN A 118 7.89 5.87 -18.10
N PRO A 119 7.75 4.70 -17.46
CA PRO A 119 8.22 4.51 -16.10
C PRO A 119 9.76 4.50 -16.05
N PRO A 120 10.39 5.20 -15.07
CA PRO A 120 11.80 5.03 -14.79
C PRO A 120 12.17 3.55 -14.63
N SER A 121 13.34 3.14 -15.15
CA SER A 121 13.79 1.73 -15.18
C SER A 121 13.74 1.04 -13.81
N ARG A 122 14.00 1.79 -12.74
CA ARG A 122 13.94 1.31 -11.34
C ARG A 122 12.54 0.91 -10.85
N LEU A 123 11.46 1.35 -11.50
CA LEU A 123 10.10 1.05 -11.06
C LEU A 123 9.66 -0.33 -11.50
N SER A 124 9.06 -1.08 -10.58
CA SER A 124 8.37 -2.30 -10.96
C SER A 124 7.13 -2.00 -11.81
N LYS A 125 6.94 -2.84 -12.84
CA LYS A 125 5.80 -2.86 -13.76
C LYS A 125 4.77 -3.90 -13.27
N GLY A 126 4.24 -4.74 -14.17
CA GLY A 126 3.28 -5.79 -13.84
C GLY A 126 2.01 -5.22 -13.18
N PRO A 127 1.58 -5.76 -12.02
CA PRO A 127 0.38 -5.28 -11.31
C PRO A 127 0.39 -3.77 -11.02
N TRP A 128 1.57 -3.16 -10.86
CA TRP A 128 1.70 -1.73 -10.62
C TRP A 128 1.23 -0.86 -11.80
N MET A 129 1.17 -1.40 -13.02
CA MET A 129 0.64 -0.69 -14.19
C MET A 129 -0.89 -0.61 -14.19
N ARG A 130 -1.55 -1.50 -13.44
CA ARG A 130 -3.01 -1.50 -13.26
C ARG A 130 -3.47 -0.52 -12.19
N LEU A 131 -2.65 -0.29 -11.16
CA LEU A 131 -2.99 0.56 -10.02
C LEU A 131 -3.57 1.95 -10.40
N PRO A 132 -2.96 2.76 -11.29
CA PRO A 132 -3.55 4.06 -11.66
C PRO A 132 -4.94 3.94 -12.26
N LYS A 133 -5.21 2.88 -13.04
CA LYS A 133 -6.52 2.62 -13.64
C LYS A 133 -7.56 2.30 -12.58
N SER A 134 -7.19 1.51 -11.56
CA SER A 134 -8.08 1.20 -10.44
C SER A 134 -8.39 2.42 -9.57
N LEU A 135 -7.41 3.29 -9.35
CA LEU A 135 -7.61 4.56 -8.65
C LEU A 135 -8.57 5.48 -9.42
N MET A 136 -8.38 5.59 -10.74
CA MET A 136 -9.30 6.33 -11.62
C MET A 136 -10.70 5.73 -11.59
N ALA A 137 -10.84 4.41 -11.74
CA ALA A 137 -12.12 3.72 -11.69
C ALA A 137 -12.87 4.01 -10.39
N PHE A 138 -12.19 3.88 -9.24
CA PHE A 138 -12.76 4.24 -7.93
C PHE A 138 -13.25 5.69 -7.93
N SER A 139 -12.37 6.64 -8.27
CA SER A 139 -12.69 8.07 -8.20
C SER A 139 -13.83 8.48 -9.14
N VAL A 140 -13.82 8.01 -10.39
CA VAL A 140 -14.85 8.33 -11.39
C VAL A 140 -16.18 7.68 -11.02
N SER A 141 -16.18 6.41 -10.61
CA SER A 141 -17.41 5.74 -10.22
C SER A 141 -18.06 6.41 -9.02
N PHE A 142 -17.32 6.70 -7.95
CA PHE A 142 -17.88 7.41 -6.80
C PHE A 142 -18.23 8.85 -7.10
N PHE A 143 -17.52 9.53 -7.99
CA PHE A 143 -17.92 10.85 -8.47
C PHE A 143 -19.31 10.80 -9.11
N LEU A 144 -19.49 9.94 -10.12
CA LEU A 144 -20.73 9.85 -10.89
C LEU A 144 -21.92 9.39 -10.03
N VAL A 145 -21.73 8.39 -9.18
CA VAL A 145 -22.77 7.89 -8.25
C VAL A 145 -23.19 8.95 -7.24
N THR A 146 -22.32 9.91 -6.92
CA THR A 146 -22.60 10.96 -5.91
C THR A 146 -23.30 12.18 -6.49
N LEU A 147 -23.29 12.37 -7.83
CA LEU A 147 -23.92 13.54 -8.46
C LEU A 147 -25.41 13.71 -8.08
N PRO A 148 -26.24 12.66 -8.03
CA PRO A 148 -27.63 12.79 -7.56
C PRO A 148 -27.74 13.13 -6.07
N VAL A 149 -26.86 12.56 -5.23
CA VAL A 149 -26.84 12.85 -3.79
C VAL A 149 -26.47 14.31 -3.51
N ALA A 150 -25.59 14.90 -4.33
CA ALA A 150 -25.26 16.32 -4.27
C ALA A 150 -26.37 17.24 -4.81
N GLY A 151 -27.41 16.69 -5.44
CA GLY A 151 -28.48 17.45 -6.09
C GLY A 151 -28.08 18.09 -7.40
N ILE A 152 -26.98 17.62 -8.02
CA ILE A 152 -26.49 18.13 -9.32
C ILE A 152 -27.24 17.46 -10.47
N LEU A 153 -27.62 16.19 -10.31
CA LEU A 153 -28.39 15.41 -11.28
C LEU A 153 -29.65 14.82 -10.64
N PRO A 154 -30.69 14.51 -11.43
CA PRO A 154 -31.87 13.79 -10.96
C PRO A 154 -31.54 12.40 -10.39
N ALA A 155 -32.39 11.89 -9.49
CA ALA A 155 -32.19 10.59 -8.83
C ALA A 155 -32.28 9.39 -9.80
N ASP A 156 -32.97 9.55 -10.93
CA ASP A 156 -33.19 8.58 -12.00
C ASP A 156 -32.17 8.72 -13.15
N PHE A 157 -31.18 9.60 -13.01
CA PHE A 157 -30.18 9.87 -14.05
C PHE A 157 -29.41 8.61 -14.48
N GLY A 158 -29.35 8.39 -15.80
CA GLY A 158 -28.49 7.39 -16.44
C GLY A 158 -29.07 5.98 -16.62
N GLY A 159 -30.25 5.70 -16.05
CA GLY A 159 -30.95 4.43 -16.23
C GLY A 159 -30.15 3.19 -15.82
N TRP A 160 -30.62 2.01 -16.26
CA TRP A 160 -30.05 0.72 -15.83
C TRP A 160 -28.63 0.47 -16.36
N LEU A 161 -28.33 0.93 -17.58
CA LEU A 161 -27.02 0.71 -18.21
C LEU A 161 -25.92 1.47 -17.46
N LEU A 162 -26.12 2.76 -17.15
CA LEU A 162 -25.16 3.50 -16.35
C LEU A 162 -25.00 2.88 -14.97
N ALA A 163 -26.11 2.46 -14.34
CA ALA A 163 -26.07 1.81 -13.04
C ALA A 163 -25.26 0.50 -13.07
N ALA A 164 -25.37 -0.30 -14.12
CA ALA A 164 -24.56 -1.51 -14.30
C ALA A 164 -23.08 -1.17 -14.48
N LEU A 165 -22.74 -0.21 -15.34
CA LEU A 165 -21.36 0.24 -15.56
C LEU A 165 -20.71 0.79 -14.28
N LEU A 166 -21.45 1.60 -13.53
CA LEU A 166 -21.01 2.13 -12.24
C LEU A 166 -20.81 1.02 -11.21
N SER A 167 -21.68 0.01 -11.19
CA SER A 167 -21.53 -1.14 -10.30
C SER A 167 -20.23 -1.90 -10.57
N VAL A 168 -19.89 -2.13 -11.84
CA VAL A 168 -18.62 -2.76 -12.25
C VAL A 168 -17.43 -1.88 -11.86
N GLY A 169 -17.51 -0.57 -12.11
CA GLY A 169 -16.44 0.37 -11.77
C GLY A 169 -16.20 0.48 -10.26
N VAL A 170 -17.27 0.53 -9.45
CA VAL A 170 -17.19 0.47 -7.99
C VAL A 170 -16.59 -0.85 -7.54
N ALA A 171 -17.09 -1.98 -8.03
CA ALA A 171 -16.58 -3.30 -7.66
C ALA A 171 -15.07 -3.43 -7.97
N TRP A 172 -14.63 -2.99 -9.15
CA TRP A 172 -13.21 -2.96 -9.53
C TRP A 172 -12.40 -2.06 -8.58
N GLY A 173 -12.83 -0.81 -8.41
CA GLY A 173 -12.11 0.19 -7.63
C GLY A 173 -11.98 -0.23 -6.17
N VAL A 174 -13.11 -0.59 -5.55
CA VAL A 174 -13.18 -1.05 -4.16
C VAL A 174 -12.38 -2.33 -3.97
N SER A 175 -12.43 -3.29 -4.90
CA SER A 175 -11.62 -4.51 -4.77
C SER A 175 -10.13 -4.20 -4.74
N GLU A 176 -9.61 -3.39 -5.65
CA GLU A 176 -8.17 -3.07 -5.63
C GLU A 176 -7.78 -2.29 -4.37
N MET A 177 -8.63 -1.36 -3.92
CA MET A 177 -8.32 -0.51 -2.78
C MET A 177 -8.40 -1.26 -1.45
N PHE A 178 -9.46 -2.03 -1.20
CA PHE A 178 -9.66 -2.68 0.10
C PHE A 178 -9.09 -4.09 0.14
N PHE A 179 -9.44 -4.94 -0.83
CA PHE A 179 -8.89 -6.30 -0.90
C PHE A 179 -7.39 -6.26 -1.23
N GLY A 180 -6.97 -5.40 -2.17
CA GLY A 180 -5.54 -5.23 -2.49
C GLY A 180 -4.68 -4.68 -1.34
N MET A 181 -5.26 -3.93 -0.39
CA MET A 181 -4.52 -3.46 0.80
C MET A 181 -4.10 -4.58 1.73
N THR A 182 -4.89 -5.65 1.85
CA THR A 182 -4.64 -6.66 2.88
C THR A 182 -4.39 -8.04 2.33
N TRP A 183 -4.78 -8.35 1.09
CA TRP A 183 -4.53 -9.65 0.46
C TRP A 183 -3.29 -9.68 -0.43
N GLY A 184 -2.81 -8.53 -0.91
CA GLY A 184 -1.60 -8.45 -1.73
C GLY A 184 -1.75 -7.57 -2.96
N GLY A 185 -0.70 -7.54 -3.77
CA GLY A 185 -0.60 -6.61 -4.89
C GLY A 185 -0.07 -5.23 -4.47
N PRO A 186 -0.19 -4.23 -5.35
CA PRO A 186 0.39 -2.91 -5.15
C PRO A 186 -0.08 -2.20 -3.88
N MET A 187 -1.37 -2.31 -3.54
CA MET A 187 -1.97 -1.55 -2.44
C MET A 187 -1.60 -2.04 -1.05
N LYS A 188 -0.94 -3.19 -0.93
CA LYS A 188 -0.48 -3.69 0.37
C LYS A 188 0.39 -2.68 1.13
N HIS A 189 1.07 -1.79 0.41
CA HIS A 189 1.90 -0.76 1.02
C HIS A 189 1.09 0.29 1.80
N ALA A 190 -0.16 0.55 1.43
CA ALA A 190 -0.97 1.54 2.16
C ALA A 190 -1.27 1.03 3.57
N PHE A 191 -1.55 -0.27 3.71
CA PHE A 191 -1.76 -0.93 4.99
C PHE A 191 -0.45 -1.21 5.73
N ALA A 192 0.45 -2.02 5.13
CA ALA A 192 1.70 -2.42 5.77
C ALA A 192 2.65 -1.23 5.98
N GLY A 193 2.67 -0.25 5.09
CA GLY A 193 3.47 0.96 5.22
C GLY A 193 3.03 1.84 6.39
N ALA A 194 1.72 2.07 6.56
CA ALA A 194 1.21 2.82 7.71
C ALA A 194 1.56 2.14 9.04
N LEU A 195 1.33 0.83 9.14
CA LEU A 195 1.68 0.05 10.34
C LEU A 195 3.21 -0.01 10.56
N HIS A 196 4.00 -0.05 9.49
CA HIS A 196 5.45 -0.02 9.59
C HIS A 196 5.96 1.33 10.12
N LEU A 197 5.27 2.44 9.86
CA LEU A 197 5.56 3.71 10.51
C LEU A 197 5.21 3.69 11.99
N ALA A 198 4.10 3.05 12.38
CA ALA A 198 3.71 2.91 13.78
C ALA A 198 4.71 2.06 14.59
N TRP A 199 5.11 0.90 14.04
CA TRP A 199 5.94 -0.10 14.72
C TRP A 199 7.27 -0.34 14.01
N HIS A 200 7.89 0.73 13.55
CA HIS A 200 9.19 0.67 12.88
C HIS A 200 10.22 -0.01 13.81
N ARG A 201 11.02 -0.96 13.28
CA ARG A 201 12.05 -1.69 14.08
C ARG A 201 13.12 -0.79 14.71
N ARG A 202 13.20 0.45 14.23
CA ARG A 202 14.13 1.50 14.64
C ARG A 202 13.32 2.75 14.95
N ALA A 203 12.52 2.72 16.01
CA ALA A 203 11.64 3.82 16.37
C ALA A 203 12.43 5.09 16.75
N GLU A 204 13.64 4.90 17.29
CA GLU A 204 14.55 5.98 17.66
C GLU A 204 14.99 6.85 16.47
N ARG A 205 14.84 6.39 15.22
CA ARG A 205 15.13 7.22 14.04
C ARG A 205 14.23 8.47 13.94
N PHE A 206 13.04 8.42 14.55
CA PHE A 206 12.09 9.52 14.54
C PHE A 206 12.43 10.58 15.60
N GLY A 207 13.36 10.30 16.52
CA GLY A 207 13.81 11.22 17.56
C GLY A 207 15.05 12.05 17.18
N GLY A 208 15.53 11.99 15.93
CA GLY A 208 16.67 12.79 15.45
C GLY A 208 18.07 12.28 15.87
N GLY A 209 18.16 11.26 16.72
CA GLY A 209 19.41 10.63 17.13
C GLY A 209 19.97 9.61 16.13
N ARG A 210 21.20 9.13 16.39
CA ARG A 210 21.79 8.01 15.62
C ARG A 210 20.93 6.76 15.83
N SER A 211 20.41 6.22 14.74
CA SER A 211 19.63 4.98 14.74
C SER A 211 20.33 3.93 13.89
N THR A 212 20.87 2.90 14.55
CA THR A 212 21.44 1.72 13.87
C THR A 212 20.57 0.50 14.06
N GLY A 213 20.44 -0.26 12.98
CA GLY A 213 19.78 -1.56 12.99
C GLY A 213 20.70 -2.71 13.35
N LEU A 214 22.00 -2.45 13.50
CA LEU A 214 23.01 -3.41 13.94
C LEU A 214 23.07 -3.34 15.46
N LYS A 215 22.76 -4.45 16.10
CA LYS A 215 22.85 -4.61 17.55
C LYS A 215 24.04 -5.54 17.85
N PRO A 216 24.79 -5.29 18.94
CA PRO A 216 25.89 -6.17 19.31
C PRO A 216 25.36 -7.58 19.52
N LEU A 217 26.10 -8.56 19.00
CA LEU A 217 25.85 -9.97 19.22
C LEU A 217 26.67 -10.42 20.42
N ASP A 218 26.07 -11.16 21.33
CA ASP A 218 26.82 -11.81 22.40
C ASP A 218 27.47 -13.07 21.83
N LEU A 219 28.78 -13.00 21.58
CA LEU A 219 29.55 -14.11 21.03
C LEU A 219 29.85 -15.20 22.08
N ASN A 220 29.61 -14.93 23.37
CA ASN A 220 29.78 -15.91 24.44
C ASN A 220 28.54 -16.81 24.61
N ASP A 221 27.38 -16.35 24.16
CA ASP A 221 26.15 -17.15 24.12
C ASP A 221 26.20 -18.09 22.92
N LYS A 222 26.61 -19.34 23.16
CA LYS A 222 26.67 -20.40 22.14
C LYS A 222 25.30 -20.76 21.54
N THR A 223 24.21 -20.33 22.16
CA THR A 223 22.84 -20.56 21.68
C THR A 223 22.28 -19.38 20.91
N ALA A 224 22.96 -18.22 20.92
CA ALA A 224 22.53 -17.05 20.18
C ALA A 224 22.66 -17.27 18.67
N PRO A 225 21.62 -16.97 17.87
CA PRO A 225 21.71 -17.07 16.42
C PRO A 225 22.71 -16.03 15.88
N LEU A 226 23.67 -16.49 15.08
CA LEU A 226 24.68 -15.64 14.43
C LEU A 226 24.10 -14.78 13.28
N GLY A 227 22.83 -14.98 12.94
CA GLY A 227 22.16 -14.30 11.83
C GLY A 227 20.73 -14.75 11.64
N VAL A 228 20.28 -14.72 10.38
CA VAL A 228 18.95 -15.16 9.95
C VAL A 228 19.13 -16.23 8.88
N GLU A 229 18.54 -17.40 9.09
CA GLU A 229 18.57 -18.50 8.12
C GLU A 229 17.27 -18.50 7.30
N LYS A 230 16.16 -18.20 7.95
CA LYS A 230 14.80 -18.29 7.38
C LYS A 230 13.91 -17.12 7.81
N PRO A 231 12.79 -16.88 7.11
CA PRO A 231 11.93 -15.73 7.39
C PRO A 231 11.48 -15.61 8.85
N LYS A 232 11.17 -16.72 9.54
CA LYS A 232 10.73 -16.69 10.94
C LYS A 232 11.80 -16.23 11.95
N ASP A 233 13.08 -16.16 11.54
CA ASP A 233 14.17 -15.69 12.40
C ASP A 233 14.22 -14.15 12.48
N PHE A 234 13.54 -13.46 11.57
CA PHE A 234 13.32 -12.01 11.69
C PHE A 234 12.29 -11.72 12.79
N THR A 235 12.35 -10.53 13.38
CA THR A 235 11.29 -10.08 14.27
C THR A 235 10.01 -9.75 13.49
N TRP A 236 8.84 -9.86 14.13
CA TRP A 236 7.56 -9.62 13.46
C TRP A 236 7.47 -8.23 12.77
N ASN A 237 8.08 -7.20 13.37
CA ASN A 237 8.09 -5.84 12.83
C ASN A 237 9.12 -5.64 11.69
N GLN A 238 10.11 -6.54 11.55
CA GLN A 238 10.94 -6.64 10.35
C GLN A 238 10.16 -7.25 9.20
N LEU A 239 9.40 -8.32 9.45
CA LEU A 239 8.52 -8.95 8.46
C LEU A 239 7.47 -7.98 7.92
N LEU A 240 6.83 -7.21 8.80
CA LEU A 240 5.98 -6.08 8.44
C LEU A 240 6.70 -5.07 7.52
N GLY A 241 7.97 -4.76 7.84
CA GLY A 241 8.79 -3.83 7.05
C GLY A 241 9.10 -4.33 5.63
N PHE A 242 9.26 -5.64 5.42
CA PHE A 242 9.41 -6.19 4.08
C PHE A 242 8.13 -6.00 3.26
N ASP A 243 6.97 -6.23 3.87
CA ASP A 243 5.67 -6.06 3.24
C ASP A 243 5.33 -4.61 2.91
N ALA A 244 5.86 -3.66 3.67
CA ALA A 244 5.74 -2.22 3.43
C ALA A 244 6.46 -1.73 2.16
N CYS A 245 7.27 -2.58 1.51
CA CYS A 245 8.03 -2.19 0.33
C CYS A 245 7.12 -1.80 -0.86
N VAL A 246 7.26 -0.55 -1.31
CA VAL A 246 6.52 0.03 -2.44
C VAL A 246 7.14 -0.27 -3.82
N GLN A 247 8.22 -1.06 -3.87
CA GLN A 247 8.96 -1.37 -5.11
C GLN A 247 9.34 -0.13 -5.96
N CYS A 248 9.67 0.99 -5.32
CA CYS A 248 10.02 2.24 -6.02
C CYS A 248 11.45 2.25 -6.59
N GLY A 249 12.31 1.31 -6.18
CA GLY A 249 13.69 1.19 -6.66
C GLY A 249 14.62 2.35 -6.32
N LYS A 250 14.28 3.19 -5.33
CA LYS A 250 15.25 4.19 -4.82
C LYS A 250 16.48 3.51 -4.20
N CYS A 251 16.29 2.38 -3.51
CA CYS A 251 17.39 1.57 -2.97
C CYS A 251 18.25 0.95 -4.08
N GLU A 252 17.64 0.49 -5.17
CA GLU A 252 18.34 -0.03 -6.35
C GLU A 252 19.19 1.06 -7.01
N ALA A 253 18.60 2.23 -7.28
CA ALA A 253 19.30 3.34 -7.93
C ALA A 253 20.48 3.89 -7.13
N ALA A 254 20.45 3.77 -5.80
CA ALA A 254 21.53 4.21 -4.91
C ALA A 254 22.57 3.13 -4.61
N CYS A 255 22.41 1.90 -5.12
CA CYS A 255 23.26 0.77 -4.78
C CYS A 255 24.49 0.71 -5.70
N PRO A 256 25.72 0.89 -5.17
CA PRO A 256 26.93 0.84 -5.98
C PRO A 256 27.19 -0.57 -6.56
N ALA A 257 26.86 -1.62 -5.82
CA ALA A 257 26.99 -3.00 -6.30
C ALA A 257 26.08 -3.27 -7.51
N PHE A 258 24.82 -2.83 -7.44
CA PHE A 258 23.90 -2.96 -8.57
C PHE A 258 24.40 -2.16 -9.79
N ALA A 259 24.87 -0.93 -9.58
CA ALA A 259 25.43 -0.09 -10.63
C ALA A 259 26.68 -0.70 -11.29
N ALA A 260 27.50 -1.41 -10.52
CA ALA A 260 28.67 -2.14 -10.99
C ALA A 260 28.36 -3.52 -11.61
N GLY A 261 27.07 -3.87 -11.78
CA GLY A 261 26.66 -5.17 -12.33
C GLY A 261 26.91 -6.37 -11.40
N GLN A 262 27.24 -6.12 -10.13
CA GLN A 262 27.38 -7.18 -9.13
C GLN A 262 26.01 -7.80 -8.84
N PRO A 263 25.92 -9.08 -8.45
CA PRO A 263 24.67 -9.81 -8.28
C PRO A 263 23.90 -9.41 -7.00
N LEU A 264 23.74 -8.11 -6.75
CA LEU A 264 23.01 -7.54 -5.64
C LEU A 264 22.05 -6.45 -6.14
N ASN A 265 20.77 -6.62 -5.85
CA ASN A 265 19.75 -5.60 -6.00
C ASN A 265 18.96 -5.52 -4.68
N PRO A 266 19.09 -4.44 -3.89
CA PRO A 266 18.40 -4.34 -2.60
C PRO A 266 16.87 -4.29 -2.74
N LYS A 267 16.32 -3.83 -3.87
CA LYS A 267 14.87 -3.92 -4.14
C LYS A 267 14.45 -5.38 -4.27
N LYS A 268 15.20 -6.16 -5.07
CA LYS A 268 14.94 -7.59 -5.29
C LYS A 268 15.10 -8.39 -4.00
N LEU A 269 16.13 -8.12 -3.20
CA LEU A 269 16.33 -8.75 -1.90
C LEU A 269 15.12 -8.62 -0.98
N ILE A 270 14.57 -7.41 -0.84
CA ILE A 270 13.37 -7.19 -0.03
C ILE A 270 12.15 -7.92 -0.62
N GLN A 271 12.04 -8.01 -1.95
CA GLN A 271 10.94 -8.79 -2.56
C GLN A 271 11.10 -10.30 -2.37
N ASP A 272 12.33 -10.82 -2.33
CA ASP A 272 12.58 -12.22 -2.02
C ASP A 272 12.21 -12.53 -0.58
N MET A 273 12.46 -11.61 0.36
CA MET A 273 12.00 -11.74 1.74
C MET A 273 10.47 -11.72 1.84
N VAL A 274 9.78 -10.92 1.01
CA VAL A 274 8.31 -10.95 0.91
C VAL A 274 7.82 -12.30 0.38
N VAL A 275 8.47 -12.86 -0.65
CA VAL A 275 8.12 -14.17 -1.21
C VAL A 275 8.34 -15.27 -0.17
N GLY A 276 9.48 -15.29 0.50
CA GLY A 276 9.79 -16.25 1.56
C GLY A 276 8.79 -16.18 2.72
N LEU A 277 8.44 -14.98 3.17
CA LEU A 277 7.41 -14.79 4.22
C LEU A 277 6.03 -15.30 3.80
N ALA A 278 5.61 -15.04 2.56
CA ALA A 278 4.27 -15.38 2.08
C ALA A 278 4.15 -16.86 1.68
N GLY A 279 5.26 -17.49 1.28
CA GLY A 279 5.27 -18.77 0.59
C GLY A 279 5.01 -18.57 -0.91
N GLY A 280 5.97 -18.93 -1.76
CA GLY A 280 5.79 -18.86 -3.21
C GLY A 280 7.09 -18.71 -4.00
N THR A 281 6.98 -18.12 -5.19
CA THR A 281 8.11 -17.92 -6.11
C THR A 281 8.16 -16.47 -6.59
N ASP A 282 9.33 -16.06 -7.07
CA ASP A 282 9.53 -14.74 -7.66
C ASP A 282 9.13 -14.69 -9.14
N ALA A 283 8.59 -15.75 -9.74
CA ALA A 283 8.28 -15.83 -11.18
C ALA A 283 7.40 -14.68 -11.73
N ARG A 284 6.59 -14.05 -10.87
CA ARG A 284 5.74 -12.90 -11.22
C ARG A 284 6.35 -11.55 -10.86
N PHE A 285 7.61 -11.52 -10.45
CA PHE A 285 8.31 -10.29 -10.12
C PHE A 285 8.57 -9.48 -11.41
N ALA A 286 8.04 -8.26 -11.44
CA ALA A 286 8.07 -7.40 -12.62
C ALA A 286 8.95 -6.15 -12.42
N GLY A 287 10.00 -6.27 -11.61
CA GLY A 287 11.03 -5.24 -11.46
C GLY A 287 12.39 -5.74 -11.95
N SER A 288 13.41 -4.90 -11.82
CA SER A 288 14.80 -5.28 -12.12
C SER A 288 15.26 -6.47 -11.27
N PRO A 289 15.74 -7.57 -11.86
CA PRO A 289 16.25 -8.72 -11.12
C PRO A 289 17.62 -8.42 -10.48
N TYR A 290 18.27 -9.46 -9.94
CA TYR A 290 19.71 -9.38 -9.71
C TYR A 290 20.44 -9.39 -11.06
N PRO A 291 21.50 -8.58 -11.24
CA PRO A 291 22.33 -8.67 -12.42
C PRO A 291 22.83 -10.10 -12.64
N GLY A 292 22.69 -10.61 -13.86
CA GLY A 292 23.12 -11.96 -14.25
C GLY A 292 22.26 -13.11 -13.72
N LYS A 293 21.15 -12.87 -12.99
CA LYS A 293 20.23 -13.92 -12.55
C LYS A 293 18.81 -13.69 -13.06
N PRO A 294 18.18 -14.65 -13.74
CA PRO A 294 16.82 -14.48 -14.22
C PRO A 294 15.80 -14.51 -13.06
N VAL A 295 14.59 -14.05 -13.36
CA VAL A 295 13.44 -14.15 -12.45
C VAL A 295 12.82 -15.55 -12.58
N GLY A 296 12.29 -16.09 -11.49
CA GLY A 296 11.60 -17.39 -11.47
C GLY A 296 12.41 -18.51 -10.83
N GLU A 297 13.70 -18.30 -10.60
CA GLU A 297 14.59 -19.27 -9.96
C GLU A 297 14.52 -19.22 -8.43
N HIS A 298 13.96 -18.15 -7.85
CA HIS A 298 13.90 -17.99 -6.40
C HIS A 298 12.52 -18.37 -5.88
N SER A 299 12.50 -19.26 -4.89
CA SER A 299 11.31 -19.60 -4.13
C SER A 299 11.63 -19.67 -2.64
N GLY A 300 10.59 -19.62 -1.82
CA GLY A 300 10.77 -19.67 -0.38
C GLY A 300 9.46 -19.90 0.34
N ASN A 301 9.59 -20.33 1.59
CA ASN A 301 8.49 -20.44 2.52
C ASN A 301 8.96 -19.98 3.92
N PRO A 302 8.05 -19.86 4.91
CA PRO A 302 8.39 -19.32 6.22
C PRO A 302 9.39 -20.15 7.05
N HIS A 303 9.66 -21.40 6.66
CA HIS A 303 10.34 -22.42 7.46
C HIS A 303 11.65 -22.92 6.88
#